data_AF-A0A9D1NUA0-F1
#
_entry.id   AF-A0A9D1NUA0-F1
#
_cell.length_a   1.000
_cell.length_b   1.000
_cell.length_c   1.000
_cell.angle_alpha   90.00
_cell.angle_beta   90.00
_cell.angle_gamma   90.00
#
_symmetry.space_group_name_H-M   'P 1'
#
loop_
_entity.id
_entity.type
_entity.pdbx_description
1 polymer ?
#
loop_
_entity_poly.entity_id
_entity_poly.type
_entity_poly.pdbx_seq_one_letter_code
_entity_poly.pdbx_strand_id
1 'polypeptide(L)'
;SGDVHTATVTYDADGDYTFDIEYTDMAGNVAEDYAQDSFTVDLTAPEVEIFDIEDKSANNDVVAPGVRYTDINYDADGVTITLEGANNGLVNVGSVTSSIDNGQSIKFNDFAREERMDDLYQLTAKITDLAGNETEETVLFSVNRYGSVYVLDEATAGWLSTDPESSYTYINQEREIGVQEYNVDDIEEYGIAVNRDGELAQLQEGTDFTVTRSGSDVQWKVYHYTMNAENFAEEGNYTVTLSSRDRAANSMNNETVKKSDKQLPLQFTVDKTAPTVVVSGVEDGGQYRAAARVMTVDAKDNLALSRVTIRIGDAKPQVYEEKELRETDGIIRTEIPSANNWQDIEVTAEDAAGNQLGQTEVGSEAVPVMMAVLVTPNILIQYYMNKPVFYGSIVIVLLIIAAAVILVRRRLKDR
;
A
#
# COMPACT_ATOMS: atom_id res chain seq x y z
N SER A 1 70.11 15.07 -57.73
CA SER A 1 68.82 14.36 -57.65
C SER A 1 69.19 12.97 -57.22
N GLY A 2 68.82 12.59 -55.99
CA GLY A 2 69.11 11.25 -55.45
C GLY A 2 67.93 10.34 -55.73
N ASP A 3 68.21 9.07 -56.00
CA ASP A 3 67.18 8.03 -56.13
C ASP A 3 66.59 7.74 -54.74
N VAL A 4 65.26 7.56 -54.67
CA VAL A 4 64.57 7.14 -53.45
C VAL A 4 64.24 5.67 -53.60
N HIS A 5 64.75 4.85 -52.69
CA HIS A 5 64.42 3.43 -52.58
C HIS A 5 63.48 3.23 -51.39
N THR A 6 62.40 2.49 -51.61
CA THR A 6 61.41 2.18 -50.56
C THR A 6 61.30 0.67 -50.44
N ALA A 7 61.48 0.16 -49.22
CA ALA A 7 61.19 -1.22 -48.84
C ALA A 7 60.09 -1.22 -47.78
N THR A 8 59.18 -2.19 -47.84
CA THR A 8 58.12 -2.38 -46.84
C THR A 8 58.38 -3.70 -46.16
N VAL A 9 58.46 -3.67 -44.82
CA VAL A 9 58.60 -4.85 -43.97
C VAL A 9 57.29 -4.97 -43.18
N THR A 10 56.73 -6.17 -43.13
CA THR A 10 55.51 -6.48 -42.39
C THR A 10 55.87 -7.27 -41.13
N TYR A 11 55.25 -6.89 -40.02
CA TYR A 11 55.34 -7.59 -38.74
C TYR A 11 53.93 -8.06 -38.39
N ASP A 12 53.67 -9.36 -38.53
CA ASP A 12 52.34 -9.99 -38.44
C ASP A 12 52.21 -10.98 -37.27
N ALA A 13 53.21 -11.00 -36.39
CA ALA A 13 53.24 -11.85 -35.21
C ALA A 13 53.76 -11.06 -34.01
N ASP A 14 53.37 -11.52 -32.82
CA ASP A 14 53.86 -10.95 -31.57
C ASP A 14 55.35 -11.23 -31.40
N GLY A 15 56.07 -10.25 -30.86
CA GLY A 15 57.46 -10.42 -30.50
C GLY A 15 58.24 -9.12 -30.37
N ASP A 16 59.45 -9.26 -29.84
CA ASP A 16 60.42 -8.18 -29.78
C ASP A 16 61.23 -8.16 -31.08
N TYR A 17 61.09 -7.08 -31.83
CA TYR A 17 61.76 -6.87 -33.10
C TYR A 17 62.89 -5.86 -32.96
N THR A 18 63.98 -6.13 -33.67
CA THR A 18 65.03 -5.13 -33.92
C THR A 18 65.05 -4.78 -35.40
N PHE A 19 65.23 -3.51 -35.71
CA PHE A 19 65.32 -3.02 -37.09
C PHE A 19 66.70 -2.46 -37.38
N ASP A 20 67.30 -2.94 -38.47
CA ASP A 20 68.63 -2.55 -38.93
C ASP A 20 68.66 -2.50 -40.48
N ILE A 21 69.50 -1.63 -41.05
CA ILE A 21 69.64 -1.43 -42.49
C ILE A 21 71.11 -1.37 -42.87
N GLU A 22 71.53 -2.30 -43.74
CA GLU A 22 72.79 -2.22 -44.47
C GLU A 22 72.53 -1.95 -45.96
N TYR A 23 73.27 -1.00 -46.54
CA TYR A 23 73.18 -0.69 -47.97
C TYR A 23 74.56 -0.50 -48.59
N THR A 24 74.75 -0.99 -49.81
CA THR A 24 75.93 -0.73 -50.64
C THR A 24 75.48 -0.26 -52.01
N ASP A 25 76.00 0.87 -52.48
CA ASP A 25 75.61 1.41 -53.78
C ASP A 25 76.20 0.60 -54.96
N MET A 26 75.75 0.91 -56.19
CA MET A 26 76.24 0.24 -57.40
C MET A 26 77.73 0.49 -57.70
N ALA A 27 78.35 1.48 -57.06
CA ALA A 27 79.77 1.77 -57.14
C ALA A 27 80.59 1.07 -56.04
N GLY A 28 79.94 0.35 -55.12
CA GLY A 28 80.58 -0.38 -54.02
C GLY A 28 80.78 0.42 -52.74
N ASN A 29 80.19 1.62 -52.60
CA ASN A 29 80.27 2.40 -51.37
C ASN A 29 79.21 1.90 -50.37
N VAL A 30 79.64 1.54 -49.17
CA VAL A 30 78.76 1.14 -48.06
C VAL A 30 78.17 2.39 -47.41
N ALA A 31 76.89 2.34 -47.05
CA ALA A 31 76.23 3.38 -46.28
C ALA A 31 76.82 3.49 -44.87
N GLU A 32 76.58 4.62 -44.21
CA GLU A 32 76.84 4.75 -42.77
C GLU A 32 75.95 3.78 -42.00
N ASP A 33 76.48 3.24 -40.90
CA ASP A 33 75.81 2.25 -40.06
C ASP A 33 74.51 2.83 -39.47
N TYR A 34 73.41 2.08 -39.59
CA TYR A 34 72.13 2.49 -39.03
C TYR A 34 72.10 2.16 -37.54
N ALA A 35 71.68 3.11 -36.71
CA ALA A 35 71.53 2.85 -35.28
C ALA A 35 70.31 1.94 -35.07
N GLN A 36 70.55 0.70 -34.63
CA GLN A 36 69.51 -0.31 -34.43
C GLN A 36 68.37 0.21 -33.55
N ASP A 37 67.14 0.11 -34.06
CA ASP A 37 65.92 0.36 -33.29
C ASP A 37 65.38 -0.96 -32.72
N SER A 38 64.67 -0.88 -31.59
CA SER A 38 63.93 -2.02 -31.01
C SER A 38 62.50 -1.61 -30.69
N PHE A 39 61.54 -2.49 -30.96
CA PHE A 39 60.13 -2.31 -30.63
C PHE A 39 59.45 -3.66 -30.45
N THR A 40 58.36 -3.68 -29.69
CA THR A 40 57.52 -4.87 -29.51
C THR A 40 56.30 -4.73 -30.41
N VAL A 41 55.95 -5.80 -31.11
CA VAL A 41 54.64 -5.94 -31.75
C VAL A 41 53.83 -6.84 -30.85
N ASP A 42 52.65 -6.37 -30.48
CA ASP A 42 51.70 -7.11 -29.67
C ASP A 42 50.29 -6.92 -30.24
N LEU A 43 49.71 -8.03 -30.69
CA LEU A 43 48.39 -8.14 -31.29
C LEU A 43 47.46 -8.97 -30.42
N THR A 44 47.96 -9.50 -29.29
CA THR A 44 47.18 -10.35 -28.38
C THR A 44 46.47 -9.47 -27.37
N ALA A 45 45.15 -9.63 -27.25
CA ALA A 45 44.37 -8.90 -26.26
C ALA A 45 44.48 -9.57 -24.87
N PRO A 46 44.35 -8.80 -23.77
CA PRO A 46 44.38 -9.35 -22.42
C PRO A 46 43.34 -10.45 -22.19
N GLU A 47 43.69 -11.48 -21.43
CA GLU A 47 42.72 -12.47 -20.95
C GLU A 47 42.05 -11.93 -19.67
N VAL A 48 40.72 -12.01 -19.58
CA VAL A 48 39.93 -11.53 -18.44
C VAL A 48 38.93 -12.61 -18.00
N GLU A 49 38.87 -12.86 -16.69
CA GLU A 49 37.96 -13.82 -16.07
C GLU A 49 37.27 -13.16 -14.87
N ILE A 50 35.94 -13.16 -14.86
CA ILE A 50 35.14 -12.86 -13.67
C ILE A 50 34.70 -14.18 -13.06
N PHE A 51 34.95 -14.37 -11.76
CA PHE A 51 34.75 -15.64 -11.05
C PHE A 51 34.05 -15.47 -9.70
N ASP A 52 33.60 -16.58 -9.12
CA ASP A 52 32.80 -16.65 -7.87
C ASP A 52 31.49 -15.83 -7.91
N ILE A 53 31.03 -15.53 -9.12
CA ILE A 53 29.71 -15.00 -9.44
C ILE A 53 29.35 -15.44 -10.86
N GLU A 54 28.07 -15.75 -11.10
CA GLU A 54 27.57 -16.10 -12.42
C GLU A 54 26.79 -14.92 -13.01
N ASP A 55 26.84 -14.76 -14.32
CA ASP A 55 26.03 -13.74 -14.99
C ASP A 55 24.53 -14.01 -14.79
N LYS A 56 23.80 -12.94 -14.49
CA LYS A 56 22.39 -12.88 -14.11
C LYS A 56 22.01 -13.72 -12.90
N SER A 57 22.95 -14.04 -12.01
CA SER A 57 22.63 -14.78 -10.78
C SER A 57 21.84 -13.95 -9.78
N ALA A 58 21.04 -14.65 -8.96
CA ALA A 58 20.25 -14.06 -7.88
C ALA A 58 20.77 -14.56 -6.53
N ASN A 59 21.22 -13.65 -5.65
CA ASN A 59 22.02 -14.05 -4.50
C ASN A 59 21.48 -13.45 -3.19
N ASN A 60 21.09 -14.32 -2.25
CA ASN A 60 20.59 -13.92 -0.93
C ASN A 60 21.56 -14.24 0.23
N ASP A 61 22.75 -14.75 -0.05
CA ASP A 61 23.77 -15.09 0.95
C ASP A 61 25.10 -14.38 0.69
N VAL A 62 26.22 -15.12 0.65
CA VAL A 62 27.56 -14.56 0.43
C VAL A 62 27.69 -14.13 -1.02
N VAL A 63 28.11 -12.88 -1.24
CA VAL A 63 28.36 -12.33 -2.58
C VAL A 63 29.73 -11.70 -2.55
N ALA A 64 30.70 -12.37 -3.18
CA ALA A 64 32.10 -11.96 -3.17
C ALA A 64 32.72 -12.28 -4.54
N PRO A 65 32.40 -11.53 -5.61
CA PRO A 65 32.96 -11.78 -6.93
C PRO A 65 34.47 -11.55 -6.95
N GLY A 66 35.14 -12.08 -7.97
CA GLY A 66 36.54 -11.80 -8.25
C GLY A 66 36.79 -11.53 -9.73
N VAL A 67 37.86 -10.81 -10.02
CA VAL A 67 38.34 -10.55 -11.37
C VAL A 67 39.79 -11.00 -11.45
N ARG A 68 40.14 -11.75 -12.49
CA ARG A 68 41.51 -12.13 -12.83
C ARG A 68 41.78 -11.68 -14.25
N TYR A 69 42.96 -11.13 -14.49
CA TYR A 69 43.38 -10.77 -15.83
C TYR A 69 44.87 -10.95 -16.00
N THR A 70 45.29 -11.28 -17.23
CA THR A 70 46.71 -11.47 -17.59
C THR A 70 46.99 -11.02 -19.01
N ASP A 71 48.16 -10.42 -19.22
CA ASP A 71 48.69 -10.05 -20.52
C ASP A 71 50.23 -9.97 -20.49
N ILE A 72 50.92 -10.50 -21.50
CA ILE A 72 52.40 -10.49 -21.54
C ILE A 72 52.97 -9.07 -21.48
N ASN A 73 52.30 -8.10 -22.10
CA ASN A 73 52.62 -6.68 -22.10
C ASN A 73 51.63 -5.88 -21.23
N TYR A 74 51.27 -6.45 -20.07
CA TYR A 74 50.40 -5.85 -19.06
C TYR A 74 50.74 -4.40 -18.72
N ASP A 75 49.74 -3.52 -18.84
CA ASP A 75 49.77 -2.16 -18.31
C ASP A 75 48.96 -2.05 -17.02
N ALA A 76 49.61 -1.65 -15.93
CA ALA A 76 48.94 -1.44 -14.65
C ALA A 76 48.00 -0.22 -14.65
N ASP A 77 48.24 0.77 -15.51
CA ASP A 77 47.40 1.95 -15.65
C ASP A 77 46.23 1.72 -16.63
N GLY A 78 46.27 0.62 -17.41
CA GLY A 78 45.24 0.19 -18.35
C GLY A 78 44.10 -0.63 -17.72
N VAL A 79 44.03 -0.71 -16.38
CA VAL A 79 43.04 -1.53 -15.67
C VAL A 79 41.90 -0.67 -15.13
N THR A 80 40.68 -0.94 -15.59
CA THR A 80 39.46 -0.33 -15.07
C THR A 80 38.48 -1.41 -14.61
N ILE A 81 38.23 -1.48 -13.30
CA ILE A 81 37.19 -2.35 -12.74
C ILE A 81 36.15 -1.49 -12.05
N THR A 82 34.90 -1.60 -12.50
CA THR A 82 33.78 -0.83 -11.97
C THR A 82 32.69 -1.75 -11.47
N LEU A 83 32.19 -1.46 -10.28
CA LEU A 83 31.00 -2.08 -9.70
C LEU A 83 29.94 -0.99 -9.53
N GLU A 84 28.86 -1.07 -10.29
CA GLU A 84 27.76 -0.11 -10.27
C GLU A 84 26.45 -0.80 -9.88
N GLY A 85 25.76 -0.28 -8.87
CA GLY A 85 24.43 -0.70 -8.47
C GLY A 85 23.35 0.18 -9.11
N ALA A 86 22.22 -0.40 -9.50
CA ALA A 86 21.12 0.31 -10.13
C ALA A 86 20.59 1.48 -9.28
N ASN A 87 20.54 1.32 -7.96
CA ASN A 87 20.13 2.36 -7.01
C ASN A 87 21.31 2.99 -6.26
N ASN A 88 22.39 2.25 -6.08
CA ASN A 88 23.56 2.73 -5.32
C ASN A 88 24.58 3.50 -6.17
N GLY A 89 24.49 3.47 -7.49
CA GLY A 89 25.52 4.00 -8.39
C GLY A 89 26.86 3.27 -8.19
N LEU A 90 27.99 3.95 -8.38
CA LEU A 90 29.31 3.36 -8.14
C LEU A 90 29.47 2.91 -6.68
N VAL A 91 29.72 1.62 -6.48
CA VAL A 91 29.84 1.00 -5.16
C VAL A 91 31.27 0.56 -4.91
N ASN A 92 31.78 0.92 -3.73
CA ASN A 92 33.06 0.43 -3.25
C ASN A 92 32.85 -0.68 -2.23
N VAL A 93 33.11 -1.92 -2.66
CA VAL A 93 33.26 -3.07 -1.78
C VAL A 93 34.75 -3.29 -1.61
N GLY A 94 35.23 -3.35 -0.36
CA GLY A 94 36.65 -3.60 -0.10
C GLY A 94 37.11 -4.87 -0.80
N SER A 95 38.35 -4.89 -1.29
CA SER A 95 38.90 -6.01 -2.04
C SER A 95 40.34 -6.34 -1.61
N VAL A 96 40.79 -7.53 -1.97
CA VAL A 96 42.16 -7.99 -1.80
C VAL A 96 42.75 -8.24 -3.18
N THR A 97 43.83 -7.53 -3.50
CA THR A 97 44.57 -7.71 -4.76
C THR A 97 45.82 -8.55 -4.52
N SER A 98 46.03 -9.53 -5.39
CA SER A 98 47.24 -10.35 -5.42
C SER A 98 47.87 -10.29 -6.81
N SER A 99 49.20 -10.16 -6.86
CA SER A 99 49.94 -10.26 -8.12
C SER A 99 49.95 -11.71 -8.61
N ILE A 100 49.77 -11.88 -9.92
CA ILE A 100 49.95 -13.16 -10.63
C ILE A 100 50.95 -12.95 -11.77
N ASP A 101 51.35 -14.03 -12.44
CA ASP A 101 52.24 -13.91 -13.59
C ASP A 101 51.56 -13.05 -14.66
N ASN A 102 52.25 -11.99 -15.09
CA ASN A 102 51.77 -11.07 -16.13
C ASN A 102 50.37 -10.46 -15.85
N GLY A 103 50.00 -10.24 -14.59
CA GLY A 103 48.69 -9.63 -14.27
C GLY A 103 48.35 -9.55 -12.78
N GLN A 104 47.06 -9.39 -12.47
CA GLN A 104 46.56 -9.39 -11.10
C GLN A 104 45.28 -10.21 -10.94
N SER A 105 45.02 -10.61 -9.69
CA SER A 105 43.74 -11.18 -9.27
C SER A 105 43.18 -10.35 -8.11
N ILE A 106 41.96 -9.87 -8.28
CA ILE A 106 41.25 -9.00 -7.34
C ILE A 106 40.06 -9.78 -6.82
N LYS A 107 39.98 -9.96 -5.49
CA LYS A 107 38.86 -10.61 -4.82
C LYS A 107 38.11 -9.61 -3.98
N PHE A 108 36.84 -9.37 -4.28
CA PHE A 108 35.99 -8.53 -3.45
C PHE A 108 35.64 -9.24 -2.13
N ASN A 109 35.50 -8.46 -1.07
CA ASN A 109 34.93 -8.92 0.20
C ASN A 109 33.44 -9.26 0.00
N ASP A 110 32.87 -10.01 0.95
CA ASP A 110 31.42 -10.16 1.02
C ASP A 110 30.75 -8.78 1.16
N PHE A 111 29.68 -8.57 0.39
CA PHE A 111 28.89 -7.35 0.48
C PHE A 111 28.30 -7.22 1.88
N ALA A 112 28.31 -6.01 2.44
CA ALA A 112 27.76 -5.77 3.77
C ALA A 112 26.31 -6.25 3.87
N ARG A 113 25.95 -6.88 4.99
CA ARG A 113 24.60 -7.38 5.26
C ARG A 113 23.73 -6.26 5.80
N GLU A 114 23.39 -5.33 4.90
CA GLU A 114 22.56 -4.15 5.15
C GLU A 114 21.51 -4.01 4.05
N GLU A 115 20.29 -3.58 4.37
CA GLU A 115 19.18 -3.47 3.40
C GLU A 115 19.50 -2.61 2.18
N ARG A 116 20.33 -1.57 2.36
CA ARG A 116 20.75 -0.68 1.27
C ARG A 116 21.66 -1.36 0.24
N MET A 117 22.25 -2.51 0.59
CA MET A 117 23.12 -3.28 -0.30
C MET A 117 22.33 -4.29 -1.14
N ASP A 118 21.02 -4.42 -0.92
CA ASP A 118 20.17 -5.13 -1.86
C ASP A 118 20.02 -4.26 -3.11
N ASP A 119 20.51 -4.75 -4.25
CA ASP A 119 20.50 -4.02 -5.51
C ASP A 119 20.83 -4.95 -6.70
N LEU A 120 20.61 -4.44 -7.92
CA LEU A 120 21.13 -5.05 -9.15
C LEU A 120 22.48 -4.43 -9.47
N TYR A 121 23.51 -5.26 -9.54
CA TYR A 121 24.90 -4.86 -9.74
C TYR A 121 25.40 -5.22 -11.13
N GLN A 122 26.17 -4.32 -11.72
CA GLN A 122 26.99 -4.52 -12.91
C GLN A 122 28.46 -4.46 -12.51
N LEU A 123 29.18 -5.58 -12.67
CA LEU A 123 30.63 -5.63 -12.53
C LEU A 123 31.26 -5.69 -13.92
N THR A 124 31.99 -4.63 -14.28
CA THR A 124 32.68 -4.51 -15.56
C THR A 124 34.18 -4.49 -15.31
N ALA A 125 34.91 -5.34 -16.02
CA ALA A 125 36.36 -5.41 -16.01
C ALA A 125 36.86 -5.10 -17.42
N LYS A 126 37.51 -3.95 -17.58
CA LYS A 126 38.08 -3.46 -18.83
C LYS A 126 39.59 -3.35 -18.68
N ILE A 127 40.33 -4.10 -19.48
CA ILE A 127 41.79 -4.19 -19.43
C ILE A 127 42.36 -3.79 -20.79
N THR A 128 43.30 -2.85 -20.77
CA THR A 128 44.06 -2.40 -21.93
C THR A 128 45.55 -2.68 -21.68
N ASP A 129 46.24 -3.29 -22.63
CA ASP A 129 47.68 -3.52 -22.55
C ASP A 129 48.52 -2.31 -22.99
N LEU A 130 49.85 -2.44 -22.97
CA LEU A 130 50.78 -1.38 -23.41
C LEU A 130 50.72 -1.06 -24.91
N ALA A 131 50.24 -2.00 -25.74
CA ALA A 131 50.09 -1.84 -27.18
C ALA A 131 48.71 -1.26 -27.58
N GLY A 132 47.78 -1.19 -26.63
CA GLY A 132 46.43 -0.69 -26.79
C GLY A 132 45.40 -1.78 -27.17
N ASN A 133 45.73 -3.08 -27.08
CA ASN A 133 44.72 -4.12 -27.22
C ASN A 133 43.84 -4.14 -25.96
N GLU A 134 42.56 -4.44 -26.14
CA GLU A 134 41.53 -4.25 -25.10
C GLU A 134 40.60 -5.45 -25.00
N THR A 135 40.30 -5.85 -23.77
CA THR A 135 39.27 -6.84 -23.44
C THR A 135 38.35 -6.26 -22.36
N GLU A 136 37.04 -6.41 -22.57
CA GLU A 136 36.01 -5.98 -21.63
C GLU A 136 35.05 -7.13 -21.35
N GLU A 137 34.92 -7.47 -20.06
CA GLU A 137 33.97 -8.48 -19.57
C GLU A 137 33.00 -7.82 -18.60
N THR A 138 31.73 -8.23 -18.66
CA THR A 138 30.68 -7.70 -17.78
C THR A 138 29.81 -8.84 -17.26
N VAL A 139 29.56 -8.84 -15.96
CA VAL A 139 28.53 -9.68 -15.33
C VAL A 139 27.49 -8.82 -14.62
N LEU A 140 26.23 -9.23 -14.74
CA LEU A 140 25.10 -8.69 -13.99
C LEU A 140 24.72 -9.66 -12.89
N PHE A 141 24.44 -9.20 -11.67
CA PHE A 141 23.95 -10.06 -10.59
C PHE A 141 23.16 -9.27 -9.57
N SER A 142 22.27 -9.92 -8.83
CA SER A 142 21.58 -9.27 -7.71
C SER A 142 22.21 -9.62 -6.37
N VAL A 143 22.18 -8.67 -5.46
CA VAL A 143 22.20 -8.96 -4.02
C VAL A 143 20.79 -8.71 -3.52
N ASN A 144 20.17 -9.72 -2.92
CA ASN A 144 18.78 -9.67 -2.50
C ASN A 144 18.57 -10.51 -1.24
N ARG A 145 18.97 -9.97 -0.09
CA ARG A 145 18.97 -10.68 1.20
C ARG A 145 17.71 -10.41 2.01
N TYR A 146 17.06 -9.28 1.76
CA TYR A 146 15.91 -8.79 2.50
C TYR A 146 14.60 -8.89 1.73
N GLY A 147 14.63 -9.32 0.47
CA GLY A 147 13.45 -9.62 -0.33
C GLY A 147 12.56 -8.40 -0.57
N SER A 148 11.29 -8.69 -0.80
CA SER A 148 10.30 -7.70 -1.23
C SER A 148 9.89 -6.68 -0.19
N VAL A 149 9.48 -5.51 -0.68
CA VAL A 149 8.73 -4.50 0.08
C VAL A 149 7.37 -4.30 -0.58
N TYR A 150 6.31 -4.30 0.24
CA TYR A 150 4.94 -4.07 -0.20
C TYR A 150 4.48 -2.65 0.16
N VAL A 151 3.77 -1.99 -0.75
CA VAL A 151 3.22 -0.64 -0.56
C VAL A 151 1.82 -0.58 -1.17
N LEU A 152 0.90 0.16 -0.56
CA LEU A 152 -0.39 0.47 -1.21
C LEU A 152 -0.17 1.35 -2.43
N ASP A 153 -0.99 1.15 -3.47
CA ASP A 153 -1.10 2.16 -4.51
C ASP A 153 -1.84 3.41 -4.02
N GLU A 154 -1.78 4.49 -4.80
CA GLU A 154 -2.32 5.79 -4.41
C GLU A 154 -3.85 5.73 -4.16
N ALA A 155 -4.59 4.99 -4.98
CA ALA A 155 -6.03 4.87 -4.85
C ALA A 155 -6.43 4.15 -3.56
N THR A 156 -5.72 3.08 -3.22
CA THR A 156 -5.99 2.27 -2.02
C THR A 156 -5.54 2.99 -0.75
N ALA A 157 -4.36 3.63 -0.79
CA ALA A 157 -3.86 4.45 0.32
C ALA A 157 -4.80 5.62 0.67
N GLY A 158 -5.64 6.06 -0.27
CA GLY A 158 -6.63 7.10 -0.04
C GLY A 158 -7.78 6.71 0.90
N TRP A 159 -8.01 5.42 1.14
CA TRP A 159 -9.12 4.96 2.00
C TRP A 159 -8.74 3.86 3.00
N LEU A 160 -7.73 3.04 2.72
CA LEU A 160 -7.26 1.97 3.60
C LEU A 160 -6.11 2.48 4.47
N SER A 161 -6.33 2.47 5.79
CA SER A 161 -5.30 2.79 6.77
C SER A 161 -4.52 1.54 7.16
N THR A 162 -3.19 1.59 7.07
CA THR A 162 -2.29 0.50 7.50
C THR A 162 -1.43 0.91 8.70
N ASP A 163 -1.59 2.14 9.20
CA ASP A 163 -0.87 2.65 10.37
C ASP A 163 -1.53 2.12 11.66
N PRO A 164 -0.79 1.41 12.53
CA PRO A 164 -1.31 0.92 13.81
C PRO A 164 -1.87 2.00 14.73
N GLU A 165 -1.41 3.25 14.60
CA GLU A 165 -1.84 4.38 15.41
C GLU A 165 -3.07 5.12 14.84
N SER A 166 -3.47 4.77 13.61
CA SER A 166 -4.63 5.36 12.94
C SER A 166 -5.91 4.58 13.23
N SER A 167 -7.07 5.20 12.98
CA SER A 167 -8.37 4.52 13.13
C SER A 167 -8.49 3.36 12.14
N TYR A 168 -9.04 2.24 12.60
CA TYR A 168 -9.36 1.09 11.77
C TYR A 168 -10.33 1.47 10.63
N THR A 169 -10.13 0.89 9.44
CA THR A 169 -10.91 1.22 8.24
C THR A 169 -12.21 0.41 8.18
N TYR A 170 -13.33 1.13 8.09
CA TYR A 170 -14.65 0.59 7.77
C TYR A 170 -15.13 1.17 6.44
N ILE A 171 -15.70 0.33 5.58
CA ILE A 171 -16.26 0.74 4.28
C ILE A 171 -17.66 0.17 4.13
N ASN A 172 -18.56 0.95 3.54
CA ASN A 172 -19.93 0.53 3.29
C ASN A 172 -20.18 -0.01 1.88
N GLN A 173 -19.13 -0.15 1.09
CA GLN A 173 -19.21 -0.73 -0.24
C GLN A 173 -17.86 -1.36 -0.54
N GLU A 174 -17.89 -2.42 -1.34
CA GLU A 174 -16.70 -3.06 -1.85
C GLU A 174 -15.83 -2.08 -2.65
N ARG A 175 -14.51 -2.22 -2.51
CA ARG A 175 -13.53 -1.39 -3.18
C ARG A 175 -12.40 -2.26 -3.72
N GLU A 176 -11.86 -1.85 -4.84
CA GLU A 176 -10.63 -2.43 -5.39
C GLU A 176 -9.46 -2.17 -4.43
N ILE A 177 -8.54 -3.13 -4.34
CA ILE A 177 -7.31 -3.02 -3.55
C ILE A 177 -6.11 -3.18 -4.48
N GLY A 178 -5.25 -2.19 -4.48
CA GLY A 178 -4.00 -2.17 -5.23
C GLY A 178 -2.77 -2.17 -4.32
N VAL A 179 -1.86 -3.10 -4.59
CA VAL A 179 -0.61 -3.28 -3.84
C VAL A 179 0.55 -3.38 -4.82
N GLN A 180 1.61 -2.62 -4.56
CA GLN A 180 2.88 -2.69 -5.29
C GLN A 180 3.91 -3.45 -4.47
N GLU A 181 4.50 -4.46 -5.08
CA GLU A 181 5.63 -5.21 -4.55
C GLU A 181 6.90 -4.81 -5.31
N TYR A 182 7.89 -4.34 -4.56
CA TYR A 182 9.21 -3.98 -5.06
C TYR A 182 10.20 -5.07 -4.68
N ASN A 183 10.89 -5.66 -5.65
CA ASN A 183 11.92 -6.67 -5.43
C ASN A 183 13.12 -6.40 -6.35
N VAL A 184 14.31 -6.77 -5.91
CA VAL A 184 15.53 -6.67 -6.73
C VAL A 184 15.49 -7.67 -7.89
N ASP A 185 14.95 -8.86 -7.64
CA ASP A 185 14.81 -9.97 -8.57
C ASP A 185 13.38 -10.18 -9.07
N ASP A 186 13.26 -11.00 -10.10
CA ASP A 186 11.97 -11.50 -10.57
C ASP A 186 11.29 -12.36 -9.51
N ILE A 187 9.97 -12.18 -9.39
CA ILE A 187 9.11 -13.03 -8.58
C ILE A 187 8.76 -14.28 -9.40
N GLU A 188 9.11 -15.44 -8.87
CA GLU A 188 8.86 -16.74 -9.52
C GLU A 188 7.49 -17.31 -9.15
N GLU A 189 7.05 -17.09 -7.91
CA GLU A 189 5.77 -17.54 -7.39
C GLU A 189 5.10 -16.44 -6.57
N TYR A 190 3.79 -16.26 -6.73
CA TYR A 190 2.99 -15.39 -5.86
C TYR A 190 1.59 -15.97 -5.65
N GLY A 191 0.95 -15.53 -4.57
CA GLY A 191 -0.42 -15.88 -4.25
C GLY A 191 -1.06 -14.82 -3.36
N ILE A 192 -2.37 -14.66 -3.51
CA ILE A 192 -3.17 -13.75 -2.69
C ILE A 192 -4.25 -14.56 -2.00
N ALA A 193 -4.32 -14.44 -0.68
CA ALA A 193 -5.35 -15.05 0.14
C ALA A 193 -6.18 -13.96 0.83
N VAL A 194 -7.49 -14.15 0.82
CA VAL A 194 -8.45 -13.29 1.51
C VAL A 194 -9.11 -14.11 2.61
N ASN A 195 -9.02 -13.63 3.84
CA ASN A 195 -9.73 -14.19 4.98
C ASN A 195 -10.87 -13.25 5.36
N ARG A 196 -12.10 -13.76 5.34
CA ARG A 196 -13.30 -13.06 5.82
C ARG A 196 -13.86 -13.80 7.03
N ASP A 197 -13.80 -13.19 8.21
CA ASP A 197 -14.33 -13.76 9.46
C ASP A 197 -13.90 -15.21 9.77
N GLY A 198 -12.70 -15.60 9.34
CA GLY A 198 -12.14 -16.96 9.50
C GLY A 198 -12.31 -17.86 8.28
N GLU A 199 -13.08 -17.45 7.27
CA GLU A 199 -13.21 -18.15 5.99
C GLU A 199 -12.11 -17.70 5.03
N LEU A 200 -11.17 -18.62 4.75
CA LEU A 200 -10.05 -18.36 3.86
C LEU A 200 -10.38 -18.74 2.41
N ALA A 201 -10.16 -17.79 1.49
CA ALA A 201 -10.22 -17.99 0.05
C ALA A 201 -8.87 -17.65 -0.60
N GLN A 202 -8.49 -18.42 -1.63
CA GLN A 202 -7.32 -18.14 -2.46
C GLN A 202 -7.81 -17.50 -3.75
N LEU A 203 -7.25 -16.34 -4.10
CA LEU A 203 -7.64 -15.61 -5.31
C LEU A 203 -6.92 -16.16 -6.54
N GLN A 204 -7.57 -16.05 -7.70
CA GLN A 204 -7.06 -16.48 -8.99
C GLN A 204 -6.77 -15.30 -9.91
N GLU A 205 -5.57 -15.29 -10.50
CA GLU A 205 -5.18 -14.26 -11.46
C GLU A 205 -6.04 -14.36 -12.74
N GLY A 206 -6.48 -13.21 -13.24
CA GLY A 206 -7.33 -13.09 -14.42
C GLY A 206 -8.83 -13.17 -14.13
N THR A 207 -9.24 -13.64 -12.94
CA THR A 207 -10.64 -13.60 -12.48
C THR A 207 -10.83 -12.68 -11.29
N ASP A 208 -9.98 -12.84 -10.27
CA ASP A 208 -10.14 -12.20 -8.97
C ASP A 208 -9.17 -11.03 -8.82
N PHE A 209 -8.02 -11.09 -9.49
CA PHE A 209 -7.06 -10.00 -9.53
C PHE A 209 -6.26 -10.00 -10.83
N THR A 210 -5.56 -8.89 -11.09
CA THR A 210 -4.60 -8.78 -12.19
C THR A 210 -3.24 -8.34 -11.68
N VAL A 211 -2.19 -8.63 -12.46
CA VAL A 211 -0.82 -8.24 -12.14
C VAL A 211 -0.20 -7.51 -13.34
N THR A 212 0.33 -6.31 -13.11
CA THR A 212 1.21 -5.66 -14.07
C THR A 212 2.64 -5.67 -13.58
N ARG A 213 3.59 -5.86 -14.50
CA ARG A 213 5.01 -6.06 -14.20
C ARG A 213 5.83 -4.99 -14.90
N SER A 214 6.81 -4.43 -14.20
CA SER A 214 7.75 -3.47 -14.75
C SER A 214 9.15 -3.66 -14.15
N GLY A 215 10.15 -3.03 -14.77
CA GLY A 215 11.57 -3.23 -14.48
C GLY A 215 12.31 -3.83 -15.67
N SER A 216 13.63 -3.87 -15.57
CA SER A 216 14.55 -4.43 -16.58
C SER A 216 15.64 -5.24 -15.89
N ASP A 217 16.58 -5.81 -16.62
CA ASP A 217 17.70 -6.58 -16.03
C ASP A 217 18.63 -5.71 -15.16
N VAL A 218 18.51 -4.38 -15.25
CA VAL A 218 19.33 -3.39 -14.53
C VAL A 218 18.47 -2.43 -13.69
N GLN A 219 17.21 -2.77 -13.45
CA GLN A 219 16.29 -1.99 -12.61
C GLN A 219 15.47 -2.92 -11.75
N TRP A 220 15.16 -2.47 -10.54
CA TRP A 220 14.30 -3.21 -9.63
C TRP A 220 12.98 -3.57 -10.29
N LYS A 221 12.46 -4.74 -9.92
CA LYS A 221 11.20 -5.24 -10.41
C LYS A 221 10.06 -4.68 -9.57
N VAL A 222 8.99 -4.30 -10.25
CA VAL A 222 7.75 -3.85 -9.59
C VAL A 222 6.60 -4.69 -10.12
N TYR A 223 5.87 -5.31 -9.20
CA TYR A 223 4.65 -6.08 -9.45
C TYR A 223 3.49 -5.32 -8.82
N HIS A 224 2.53 -4.87 -9.62
CA HIS A 224 1.32 -4.19 -9.13
C HIS A 224 0.15 -5.16 -9.22
N TYR A 225 -0.30 -5.61 -8.06
CA TYR A 225 -1.45 -6.47 -7.86
C TYR A 225 -2.69 -5.60 -7.70
N THR A 226 -3.71 -5.83 -8.54
CA THR A 226 -5.00 -5.15 -8.47
C THR A 226 -6.08 -6.19 -8.22
N MET A 227 -6.60 -6.24 -6.98
CA MET A 227 -7.66 -7.14 -6.54
C MET A 227 -9.02 -6.50 -6.77
N ASN A 228 -9.87 -7.20 -7.52
CA ASN A 228 -11.20 -6.73 -7.89
C ASN A 228 -12.07 -6.48 -6.65
N ALA A 229 -12.96 -5.49 -6.72
CA ALA A 229 -13.85 -5.14 -5.61
C ALA A 229 -14.80 -6.30 -5.24
N GLU A 230 -15.21 -7.10 -6.22
CA GLU A 230 -16.14 -8.22 -6.06
C GLU A 230 -15.64 -9.29 -5.06
N ASN A 231 -14.33 -9.37 -4.82
CA ASN A 231 -13.76 -10.24 -3.78
C ASN A 231 -14.22 -9.86 -2.36
N PHE A 232 -14.73 -8.63 -2.19
CA PHE A 232 -15.13 -8.02 -0.93
C PHE A 232 -16.64 -7.67 -0.93
N ALA A 233 -17.43 -8.32 -1.79
CA ALA A 233 -18.85 -8.01 -1.97
C ALA A 233 -19.73 -8.35 -0.74
N GLU A 234 -19.28 -9.26 0.12
CA GLU A 234 -20.02 -9.65 1.32
C GLU A 234 -19.55 -8.85 2.53
N GLU A 235 -20.44 -8.64 3.50
CA GLU A 235 -20.06 -7.99 4.76
C GLU A 235 -19.14 -8.89 5.59
N GLY A 236 -18.28 -8.27 6.39
CA GLY A 236 -17.39 -8.98 7.31
C GLY A 236 -16.05 -8.30 7.54
N ASN A 237 -15.24 -8.90 8.41
CA ASN A 237 -13.88 -8.45 8.68
C ASN A 237 -12.91 -9.15 7.74
N TYR A 238 -12.21 -8.36 6.91
CA TYR A 238 -11.30 -8.85 5.90
C TYR A 238 -9.85 -8.72 6.35
N THR A 239 -9.05 -9.74 6.05
CA THR A 239 -7.59 -9.70 6.08
C THR A 239 -7.05 -10.22 4.76
N VAL A 240 -6.16 -9.47 4.12
CA VAL A 240 -5.56 -9.83 2.84
C VAL A 240 -4.08 -10.13 3.03
N THR A 241 -3.66 -11.31 2.59
CA THR A 241 -2.27 -11.75 2.64
C THR A 241 -1.74 -11.95 1.22
N LEU A 242 -0.73 -11.19 0.85
CA LEU A 242 0.06 -11.40 -0.37
C LEU A 242 1.30 -12.17 0.01
N SER A 243 1.57 -13.28 -0.68
CA SER A 243 2.78 -14.06 -0.49
C SER A 243 3.54 -14.15 -1.81
N SER A 244 4.86 -14.04 -1.75
CA SER A 244 5.72 -14.14 -2.92
C SER A 244 6.98 -14.93 -2.63
N ARG A 245 7.55 -15.50 -3.69
CA ARG A 245 8.87 -16.09 -3.71
C ARG A 245 9.65 -15.54 -4.89
N ASP A 246 10.82 -14.97 -4.61
CA ASP A 246 11.71 -14.43 -5.64
C ASP A 246 12.74 -15.45 -6.12
N ARG A 247 13.42 -15.12 -7.22
CA ARG A 247 14.48 -15.92 -7.83
C ARG A 247 15.70 -16.13 -6.93
N ALA A 248 15.92 -15.23 -5.96
CA ALA A 248 16.91 -15.41 -4.91
C ALA A 248 16.42 -16.34 -3.78
N ALA A 249 15.25 -16.98 -3.96
CA ALA A 249 14.59 -17.88 -3.02
C ALA A 249 14.17 -17.22 -1.68
N ASN A 250 14.03 -15.90 -1.63
CA ASN A 250 13.35 -15.27 -0.50
C ASN A 250 11.86 -15.54 -0.59
N SER A 251 11.25 -15.95 0.53
CA SER A 251 9.79 -16.03 0.67
C SER A 251 9.32 -14.93 1.60
N MET A 252 8.41 -14.11 1.12
CA MET A 252 7.93 -12.92 1.80
C MET A 252 6.42 -12.90 1.80
N ASN A 253 5.83 -12.24 2.79
CA ASN A 253 4.45 -11.79 2.70
C ASN A 253 4.35 -10.36 3.25
N ASN A 254 3.19 -9.74 3.08
CA ASN A 254 2.97 -8.36 3.50
C ASN A 254 2.98 -8.15 5.03
N GLU A 255 2.97 -9.19 5.87
CA GLU A 255 2.99 -9.08 7.34
C GLU A 255 4.31 -9.53 7.99
N THR A 256 4.99 -10.50 7.40
CA THR A 256 6.28 -11.05 7.83
C THR A 256 7.32 -10.70 6.77
N VAL A 257 7.82 -9.47 6.87
CA VAL A 257 8.94 -8.99 6.06
C VAL A 257 10.24 -9.12 6.84
N LYS A 258 11.35 -9.39 6.16
CA LYS A 258 12.71 -9.33 6.73
C LYS A 258 13.13 -7.92 7.16
N LYS A 259 12.40 -6.89 6.69
CA LYS A 259 12.60 -5.47 7.00
C LYS A 259 11.59 -5.03 8.06
N SER A 260 11.98 -5.04 9.33
CA SER A 260 11.07 -4.98 10.50
C SER A 260 10.08 -3.80 10.54
N ASP A 261 10.32 -2.72 9.79
CA ASP A 261 9.48 -1.51 9.74
C ASP A 261 8.71 -1.36 8.41
N LYS A 262 8.57 -2.44 7.63
CA LYS A 262 7.95 -2.45 6.30
C LYS A 262 6.76 -3.42 6.19
N GLN A 263 6.15 -3.75 7.32
CA GLN A 263 4.90 -4.50 7.33
C GLN A 263 3.79 -3.66 6.69
N LEU A 264 2.90 -4.32 5.96
CA LEU A 264 1.73 -3.76 5.31
C LEU A 264 0.50 -4.61 5.67
N PRO A 265 -0.01 -4.50 6.91
CA PRO A 265 -1.22 -5.21 7.32
C PRO A 265 -2.41 -4.70 6.51
N LEU A 266 -3.06 -5.58 5.75
CA LEU A 266 -4.24 -5.24 4.95
C LEU A 266 -5.48 -5.76 5.66
N GLN A 267 -6.07 -4.91 6.51
CA GLN A 267 -7.22 -5.25 7.33
C GLN A 267 -8.27 -4.14 7.28
N PHE A 268 -9.52 -4.52 7.03
CA PHE A 268 -10.67 -3.59 6.97
C PHE A 268 -11.98 -4.36 7.13
N THR A 269 -13.04 -3.64 7.45
CA THR A 269 -14.39 -4.20 7.56
C THR A 269 -15.28 -3.67 6.44
N VAL A 270 -15.99 -4.57 5.76
CA VAL A 270 -17.10 -4.20 4.86
C VAL A 270 -18.40 -4.31 5.65
N ASP A 271 -19.11 -3.21 5.79
CA ASP A 271 -20.38 -3.13 6.52
C ASP A 271 -21.39 -2.29 5.75
N LYS A 272 -22.39 -2.95 5.15
CA LYS A 272 -23.41 -2.33 4.30
C LYS A 272 -24.74 -2.16 5.03
N THR A 273 -24.83 -2.61 6.28
CA THR A 273 -26.07 -2.73 7.02
C THR A 273 -26.20 -1.52 7.93
N ALA A 274 -27.33 -0.83 7.81
CA ALA A 274 -27.61 0.33 8.65
C ALA A 274 -27.92 -0.06 10.11
N PRO A 275 -27.55 0.79 11.08
CA PRO A 275 -27.88 0.56 12.47
C PRO A 275 -29.39 0.60 12.69
N THR A 276 -29.83 -0.10 13.74
CA THR A 276 -31.23 -0.15 14.18
C THR A 276 -31.42 0.53 15.53
N VAL A 277 -32.60 1.13 15.74
CA VAL A 277 -32.93 1.82 16.99
C VAL A 277 -34.31 1.39 17.49
N VAL A 278 -34.39 1.03 18.76
CA VAL A 278 -35.64 0.79 19.48
C VAL A 278 -35.77 1.81 20.61
N VAL A 279 -36.90 2.51 20.65
CA VAL A 279 -37.20 3.46 21.73
C VAL A 279 -38.27 2.89 22.64
N SER A 280 -38.04 2.99 23.95
CA SER A 280 -38.95 2.51 25.00
C SER A 280 -39.11 3.52 26.14
N GLY A 281 -40.16 3.32 26.94
CA GLY A 281 -40.56 4.24 28.02
C GLY A 281 -41.48 5.37 27.56
N VAL A 282 -41.54 5.64 26.25
CA VAL A 282 -42.49 6.55 25.60
C VAL A 282 -43.02 5.94 24.29
N GLU A 283 -44.15 6.44 23.82
CA GLU A 283 -44.82 6.07 22.57
C GLU A 283 -45.14 7.34 21.78
N ASP A 284 -45.17 7.25 20.45
CA ASP A 284 -45.56 8.37 19.60
C ASP A 284 -47.02 8.80 19.87
N GLY A 285 -47.25 10.10 20.04
CA GLY A 285 -48.52 10.65 20.51
C GLY A 285 -48.81 10.40 22.00
N GLY A 286 -47.83 9.93 22.77
CA GLY A 286 -47.98 9.62 24.20
C GLY A 286 -48.15 10.86 25.08
N GLN A 287 -49.04 10.77 26.06
CA GLN A 287 -49.28 11.81 27.08
C GLN A 287 -48.91 11.31 28.48
N TYR A 288 -47.97 11.98 29.13
CA TYR A 288 -47.42 11.57 30.42
C TYR A 288 -47.60 12.67 31.47
N ARG A 289 -48.41 12.37 32.49
CA ARG A 289 -48.63 13.28 33.61
C ARG A 289 -47.52 13.13 34.65
N ALA A 290 -46.37 13.73 34.37
CA ALA A 290 -45.20 13.72 35.25
C ALA A 290 -44.38 15.02 35.09
N ALA A 291 -43.52 15.31 36.07
CA ALA A 291 -42.56 16.42 35.98
C ALA A 291 -41.40 16.12 35.00
N ALA A 292 -41.16 14.84 34.73
CA ALA A 292 -40.23 14.34 33.73
C ALA A 292 -40.59 12.90 33.37
N ARG A 293 -40.11 12.41 32.23
CA ARG A 293 -40.31 11.04 31.77
C ARG A 293 -39.00 10.47 31.24
N VAL A 294 -38.59 9.32 31.77
CA VAL A 294 -37.39 8.63 31.26
C VAL A 294 -37.75 7.87 29.98
N MET A 295 -36.96 8.11 28.94
CA MET A 295 -36.93 7.36 27.69
C MET A 295 -35.64 6.54 27.63
N THR A 296 -35.71 5.36 27.04
CA THR A 296 -34.54 4.52 26.76
C THR A 296 -34.45 4.32 25.25
N VAL A 297 -33.29 4.63 24.69
CA VAL A 297 -32.92 4.37 23.30
C VAL A 297 -31.96 3.19 23.32
N ASP A 298 -32.29 2.13 22.59
CA ASP A 298 -31.46 0.95 22.39
C ASP A 298 -31.05 0.93 20.92
N ALA A 299 -29.81 1.36 20.65
CA ALA A 299 -29.24 1.42 19.32
C ALA A 299 -28.28 0.25 19.12
N LYS A 300 -28.47 -0.52 18.06
CA LYS A 300 -27.69 -1.72 17.75
C LYS A 300 -27.22 -1.72 16.32
N ASP A 301 -26.03 -2.24 16.12
CA ASP A 301 -25.39 -2.45 14.83
C ASP A 301 -24.77 -3.85 14.79
N ASN A 302 -24.65 -4.44 13.59
CA ASN A 302 -24.08 -5.77 13.39
C ASN A 302 -22.56 -5.80 13.53
N LEU A 303 -21.85 -4.70 13.26
CA LEU A 303 -20.40 -4.64 13.26
C LEU A 303 -19.86 -3.57 14.21
N ALA A 304 -20.16 -2.29 13.97
CA ALA A 304 -19.64 -1.21 14.80
C ALA A 304 -20.51 0.05 14.76
N LEU A 305 -21.20 0.32 15.88
CA LEU A 305 -21.93 1.57 16.06
C LEU A 305 -20.97 2.75 16.35
N SER A 306 -21.08 3.83 15.59
CA SER A 306 -20.19 5.01 15.68
C SER A 306 -20.82 6.15 16.46
N ARG A 307 -22.06 6.51 16.13
CA ARG A 307 -22.73 7.69 16.70
C ARG A 307 -24.23 7.49 16.88
N VAL A 308 -24.76 8.01 17.98
CA VAL A 308 -26.21 8.19 18.19
C VAL A 308 -26.48 9.63 18.56
N THR A 309 -27.45 10.26 17.90
CA THR A 309 -27.88 11.63 18.22
C THR A 309 -29.33 11.63 18.66
N ILE A 310 -29.62 12.26 19.80
CA ILE A 310 -30.97 12.41 20.34
C ILE A 310 -31.28 13.90 20.48
N ARG A 311 -32.37 14.35 19.84
CA ARG A 311 -32.89 15.72 19.97
C ARG A 311 -34.29 15.68 20.59
N ILE A 312 -34.54 16.52 21.60
CA ILE A 312 -35.83 16.60 22.31
C ILE A 312 -36.33 18.04 22.26
N GLY A 313 -37.45 18.29 21.59
CA GLY A 313 -38.01 19.61 21.35
C GLY A 313 -37.02 20.55 20.70
N ASP A 314 -36.92 21.76 21.26
CA ASP A 314 -35.99 22.81 20.83
C ASP A 314 -34.60 22.72 21.51
N ALA A 315 -34.33 21.65 22.28
CA ALA A 315 -33.04 21.47 22.93
C ALA A 315 -31.93 21.16 21.91
N LYS A 316 -30.69 21.47 22.27
CA LYS A 316 -29.52 21.07 21.47
C LYS A 316 -29.45 19.53 21.39
N PRO A 317 -29.08 18.96 20.23
CA PRO A 317 -28.88 17.52 20.11
C PRO A 317 -27.82 17.02 21.09
N GLN A 318 -28.11 15.89 21.75
CA GLN A 318 -27.17 15.13 22.55
C GLN A 318 -26.52 14.10 21.64
N VAL A 319 -25.20 14.14 21.52
CA VAL A 319 -24.42 13.23 20.67
C VAL A 319 -23.65 12.28 21.57
N TYR A 320 -23.80 11.00 21.29
CA TYR A 320 -23.09 9.90 21.94
C TYR A 320 -22.18 9.28 20.90
N GLU A 321 -20.87 9.30 21.15
CA GLU A 321 -19.85 8.78 20.24
C GLU A 321 -19.43 7.36 20.68
N GLU A 322 -18.69 6.68 19.80
CA GLU A 322 -18.28 5.29 19.90
C GLU A 322 -17.88 4.82 21.31
N LYS A 323 -17.03 5.55 22.01
CA LYS A 323 -16.55 5.15 23.35
C LYS A 323 -17.69 5.04 24.37
N GLU A 324 -18.61 5.99 24.37
CA GLU A 324 -19.76 6.01 25.29
C GLU A 324 -20.77 4.92 24.92
N LEU A 325 -20.96 4.71 23.60
CA LEU A 325 -21.85 3.68 23.08
C LEU A 325 -21.35 2.27 23.44
N ARG A 326 -20.04 2.02 23.39
CA ARG A 326 -19.45 0.75 23.83
C ARG A 326 -19.63 0.51 25.34
N GLU A 327 -19.44 1.55 26.17
CA GLU A 327 -19.61 1.44 27.63
C GLU A 327 -21.07 1.15 28.03
N THR A 328 -22.02 1.65 27.24
CA THR A 328 -23.46 1.51 27.49
C THR A 328 -24.10 0.37 26.71
N ASP A 329 -23.34 -0.36 25.91
CA ASP A 329 -23.85 -1.35 24.95
C ASP A 329 -24.96 -0.75 24.06
N GLY A 330 -24.80 0.51 23.63
CA GLY A 330 -25.79 1.23 22.82
C GLY A 330 -27.09 1.61 23.54
N ILE A 331 -27.18 1.38 24.85
CA ILE A 331 -28.38 1.67 25.66
C ILE A 331 -28.26 3.03 26.34
N ILE A 332 -28.95 4.02 25.79
CA ILE A 332 -28.95 5.40 26.29
C ILE A 332 -30.23 5.67 27.07
N ARG A 333 -30.11 6.14 28.31
CA ARG A 333 -31.25 6.59 29.13
C ARG A 333 -31.24 8.11 29.17
N THR A 334 -32.31 8.73 28.67
CA THR A 334 -32.46 10.18 28.66
C THR A 334 -33.76 10.60 29.34
N GLU A 335 -33.73 11.75 30.01
CA GLU A 335 -34.87 12.30 30.71
C GLU A 335 -35.53 13.38 29.86
N ILE A 336 -36.79 13.18 29.52
CA ILE A 336 -37.62 14.17 28.84
C ILE A 336 -38.19 15.13 29.91
N PRO A 337 -37.79 16.41 29.92
CA PRO A 337 -38.28 17.36 30.91
C PRO A 337 -39.75 17.71 30.65
N SER A 338 -40.44 18.19 31.69
CA SER A 338 -41.80 18.70 31.54
C SER A 338 -41.83 19.95 30.66
N ALA A 339 -42.72 19.97 29.67
CA ALA A 339 -43.01 21.12 28.83
C ALA A 339 -44.52 21.29 28.61
N ASN A 340 -44.95 22.53 28.43
CA ASN A 340 -46.37 22.88 28.26
C ASN A 340 -46.85 22.78 26.79
N ASN A 341 -46.07 22.09 25.95
CA ASN A 341 -46.32 21.82 24.53
C ASN A 341 -45.91 20.38 24.20
N TRP A 342 -46.31 19.92 23.02
CA TRP A 342 -45.76 18.70 22.44
C TRP A 342 -44.28 18.90 22.15
N GLN A 343 -43.47 17.91 22.51
CA GLN A 343 -42.03 17.89 22.27
C GLN A 343 -41.76 16.82 21.22
N ASP A 344 -41.18 17.23 20.09
CA ASP A 344 -40.73 16.31 19.05
C ASP A 344 -39.40 15.69 19.49
N ILE A 345 -39.28 14.38 19.36
CA ILE A 345 -38.07 13.63 19.62
C ILE A 345 -37.60 13.05 18.30
N GLU A 346 -36.33 13.29 18.01
CA GLU A 346 -35.63 12.77 16.83
C GLU A 346 -34.44 11.96 17.32
N VAL A 347 -34.33 10.72 16.85
CA VAL A 347 -33.18 9.85 17.09
C VAL A 347 -32.58 9.44 15.75
N THR A 348 -31.29 9.71 15.58
CA THR A 348 -30.47 9.20 14.46
C THR A 348 -29.37 8.31 15.00
N ALA A 349 -28.92 7.36 14.19
CA ALA A 349 -27.76 6.53 14.46
C ALA A 349 -26.93 6.38 13.18
N GLU A 350 -25.62 6.23 13.35
CA GLU A 350 -24.63 6.06 12.29
C GLU A 350 -23.61 5.00 12.76
N ASP A 351 -23.25 4.08 11.86
CA ASP A 351 -22.20 3.08 12.11
C ASP A 351 -20.80 3.59 11.71
N ALA A 352 -19.78 2.78 11.90
CA ALA A 352 -18.40 3.14 11.60
C ALA A 352 -18.09 3.18 10.10
N ALA A 353 -18.88 2.49 9.27
CA ALA A 353 -18.79 2.51 7.80
C ALA A 353 -19.56 3.69 7.18
N GLY A 354 -20.32 4.42 7.99
CA GLY A 354 -21.10 5.60 7.60
C GLY A 354 -22.53 5.28 7.13
N ASN A 355 -23.05 4.07 7.32
CA ASN A 355 -24.48 3.85 7.09
C ASN A 355 -25.29 4.48 8.22
N GLN A 356 -26.50 4.90 7.86
CA GLN A 356 -27.36 5.69 8.72
C GLN A 356 -28.69 5.00 8.96
N LEU A 357 -29.23 5.18 10.15
CA LEU A 357 -30.52 4.64 10.58
C LEU A 357 -31.61 4.85 9.51
N GLY A 358 -32.33 3.76 9.20
CA GLY A 358 -33.45 3.77 8.27
C GLY A 358 -33.05 3.67 6.79
N GLN A 359 -31.75 3.63 6.46
CA GLN A 359 -31.31 3.28 5.12
C GLN A 359 -31.64 1.81 4.82
N THR A 360 -32.11 1.56 3.60
CA THR A 360 -32.37 0.20 3.10
C THR A 360 -31.26 -0.32 2.18
N GLU A 361 -30.56 0.61 1.53
CA GLU A 361 -29.39 0.36 0.69
C GLU A 361 -28.35 1.45 0.98
N VAL A 362 -27.09 1.17 0.70
CA VAL A 362 -25.97 2.09 0.90
C VAL A 362 -26.23 3.40 0.14
N GLY A 363 -26.18 4.53 0.85
CA GLY A 363 -26.42 5.86 0.26
C GLY A 363 -27.89 6.22 0.01
N SER A 364 -28.85 5.36 0.40
CA SER A 364 -30.27 5.71 0.41
C SER A 364 -30.61 6.79 1.44
N GLU A 365 -31.81 7.36 1.37
CA GLU A 365 -32.24 8.40 2.32
C GLU A 365 -32.34 7.82 3.74
N ALA A 366 -31.62 8.40 4.68
CA ALA A 366 -31.71 8.04 6.09
C ALA A 366 -33.06 8.46 6.68
N VAL A 367 -33.67 7.60 7.49
CA VAL A 367 -34.97 7.84 8.11
C VAL A 367 -34.80 7.80 9.63
N PRO A 368 -34.81 8.96 10.31
CA PRO A 368 -34.72 9.00 11.76
C PRO A 368 -35.96 8.41 12.42
N VAL A 369 -35.82 7.97 13.67
CA VAL A 369 -36.97 7.70 14.52
C VAL A 369 -37.53 9.04 15.01
N MET A 370 -38.76 9.33 14.60
CA MET A 370 -39.49 10.53 14.99
C MET A 370 -40.67 10.16 15.89
N MET A 371 -40.85 10.89 16.98
CA MET A 371 -42.03 10.78 17.84
C MET A 371 -42.39 12.12 18.46
N ALA A 372 -43.67 12.33 18.79
CA ALA A 372 -44.12 13.49 19.54
C ALA A 372 -44.70 13.06 20.89
N VAL A 373 -44.23 13.67 21.99
CA VAL A 373 -44.70 13.36 23.35
C VAL A 373 -45.12 14.61 24.11
N LEU A 374 -46.09 14.48 25.01
CA LEU A 374 -46.49 15.52 25.94
C LEU A 374 -46.17 15.11 27.38
N VAL A 375 -45.19 15.76 28.00
CA VAL A 375 -44.81 15.52 29.40
C VAL A 375 -45.14 16.76 30.22
N THR A 376 -46.16 16.71 31.07
CA THR A 376 -46.46 17.82 31.99
C THR A 376 -47.35 17.37 33.15
N PRO A 377 -47.11 17.83 34.39
CA PRO A 377 -47.99 17.53 35.51
C PRO A 377 -49.32 18.33 35.44
N ASN A 378 -49.41 19.35 34.58
CA ASN A 378 -50.56 20.25 34.50
C ASN A 378 -51.77 19.60 33.80
N ILE A 379 -52.80 19.29 34.59
CA ILE A 379 -54.03 18.62 34.12
C ILE A 379 -54.75 19.45 33.05
N LEU A 380 -54.79 20.78 33.18
CA LEU A 380 -55.47 21.64 32.22
C LEU A 380 -54.79 21.58 30.85
N ILE A 381 -53.46 21.48 30.84
CA ILE A 381 -52.69 21.35 29.59
C ILE A 381 -52.85 19.95 29.01
N GLN A 382 -52.76 18.90 29.83
CA GLN A 382 -53.04 17.51 29.40
C GLN A 382 -54.41 17.41 28.71
N TYR A 383 -55.42 18.00 29.33
CA TYR A 383 -56.78 18.05 28.79
C TYR A 383 -56.87 18.88 27.50
N TYR A 384 -56.34 20.10 27.50
CA TYR A 384 -56.39 21.01 26.35
C TYR A 384 -55.66 20.45 25.11
N MET A 385 -54.50 19.84 25.32
CA MET A 385 -53.66 19.28 24.25
C MET A 385 -54.18 17.95 23.70
N ASN A 386 -55.02 17.24 24.46
CA ASN A 386 -55.77 16.10 23.97
C ASN A 386 -56.96 16.56 23.11
N LYS A 387 -56.68 16.98 21.86
CA LYS A 387 -57.69 17.55 20.94
C LYS A 387 -58.97 16.70 20.84
N PRO A 388 -58.92 15.36 20.69
CA PRO A 388 -60.13 14.54 20.65
C PRO A 388 -60.99 14.67 21.91
N VAL A 389 -60.38 14.59 23.10
CA VAL A 389 -61.10 14.73 24.39
C VAL A 389 -61.61 16.16 24.59
N PHE A 390 -60.79 17.17 24.29
CA PHE A 390 -61.12 18.58 24.45
C PHE A 390 -62.29 19.02 23.57
N TYR A 391 -62.27 18.71 22.28
CA TYR A 391 -63.38 19.05 21.39
C TYR A 391 -64.61 18.16 21.66
N GLY A 392 -64.41 16.89 21.99
CA GLY A 392 -65.48 15.97 22.34
C GLY A 392 -66.29 16.45 23.55
N SER A 393 -65.62 16.90 24.61
CA SER A 393 -66.30 17.45 25.80
C SER A 393 -67.04 18.76 25.50
N ILE A 394 -66.49 19.64 24.66
CA ILE A 394 -67.18 20.87 24.21
C ILE A 394 -68.47 20.52 23.47
N VAL A 395 -68.43 19.56 22.55
CA VAL A 395 -69.62 19.10 21.82
C VAL A 395 -70.67 18.54 22.77
N ILE A 396 -70.28 17.72 23.75
CA ILE A 396 -71.18 17.17 24.77
C ILE A 396 -71.84 18.30 25.58
N VAL A 397 -71.06 19.29 26.02
CA VAL A 397 -71.59 20.45 26.76
C VAL A 397 -72.58 21.25 25.91
N LEU A 398 -72.27 21.48 24.64
CA LEU A 398 -73.18 22.16 23.71
C LEU A 398 -74.49 21.38 23.50
N LEU A 399 -74.42 20.04 23.40
CA LEU A 399 -75.61 19.19 23.30
C LEU A 399 -76.47 19.25 24.58
N ILE A 400 -75.85 19.26 25.76
CA ILE A 400 -76.56 19.41 27.04
C ILE A 400 -77.25 20.78 27.12
N ILE A 401 -76.56 21.86 26.73
CA ILE A 401 -77.13 23.21 26.70
C ILE A 401 -78.31 23.26 25.71
N ALA A 402 -78.14 22.71 24.51
CA ALA A 402 -79.22 22.65 23.51
C ALA A 402 -80.44 21.89 24.03
N ALA A 403 -80.23 20.73 24.67
CA ALA A 403 -81.29 19.96 25.31
C ALA A 403 -82.00 20.74 26.42
N ALA A 404 -81.25 21.44 27.28
CA ALA A 404 -81.82 22.28 28.33
C ALA A 404 -82.65 23.44 27.77
N VAL A 405 -82.18 24.12 26.72
CA VAL A 405 -82.92 25.19 26.03
C VAL A 405 -84.22 24.66 25.41
N ILE A 406 -84.19 23.48 24.80
CA ILE A 406 -85.40 22.82 24.26
C ILE A 406 -86.40 22.53 25.39
N LEU A 407 -85.92 22.04 26.54
CA LEU A 407 -86.75 21.67 27.68
C LEU A 407 -87.40 22.90 28.35
N VAL A 408 -86.66 24.00 28.47
CA VAL A 408 -87.18 25.30 28.95
C VAL A 408 -88.19 25.88 27.95
N ARG A 409 -87.92 25.83 26.63
CA ARG A 409 -88.87 26.26 25.59
C ARG A 409 -90.16 25.44 25.61
N ARG A 410 -90.11 24.13 25.87
CA ARG A 410 -91.31 23.30 26.05
C ARG A 410 -92.11 23.74 27.26
N ARG A 411 -91.48 23.94 28.43
CA ARG A 411 -92.17 24.42 29.64
C ARG A 411 -92.79 25.81 29.52
N LEU A 412 -92.22 26.69 28.69
CA LEU A 412 -92.77 28.02 28.40
C LEU A 412 -93.91 28.01 27.38
N LYS A 413 -94.11 26.91 26.64
CA LYS A 413 -95.22 26.71 25.70
C LYS A 413 -96.44 26.05 26.37
N ASP A 414 -96.22 25.34 27.48
CA ASP A 414 -97.25 24.68 28.29
C ASP A 414 -97.76 25.55 29.47
N ARG A 415 -97.35 26.84 29.50
CA ARG A 415 -97.91 27.92 30.31
C ARG A 415 -98.53 28.94 29.38
#